data_AF-A0A7T8QVP9-F1
#
_entry.id   AF-A0A7T8QVP9-F1
#
_cell.length_a   1.000
_cell.length_b   1.000
_cell.length_c   1.000
_cell.angle_alpha   90.00
_cell.angle_beta   90.00
_cell.angle_gamma   90.00
#
_symmetry.space_group_name_H-M   'P 1'
#
loop_
_entity.id
_entity.type
_entity.pdbx_description
1 polymer ?
#
loop_
_entity_poly.entity_id
_entity_poly.type
_entity_poly.pdbx_seq_one_letter_code
_entity_poly.pdbx_strand_id
1 'polypeptide(L)'
;MVDATYPEGNYVFQQDSAPGHKAKDHPKWCEENLAAFWPWSMWPPSSPDCNPLDYGICGVVERKTCSIPHASVDALKAAVEKEWAEMSVDFIVKTCKAFRPRIEAMLKARVAILNYK
;
A
#
# COMPACT_ATOMS: atom_id res chain seq x y z
N MET A 1 -8.88 -5.59 12.90
CA MET A 1 -7.98 -4.46 13.23
C MET A 1 -6.57 -4.95 12.99
N VAL A 2 -5.69 -4.13 12.40
CA VAL A 2 -4.25 -4.44 12.39
C VAL A 2 -3.87 -4.62 13.84
N ASP A 3 -3.34 -5.79 14.19
CA ASP A 3 -2.79 -5.99 15.52
C ASP A 3 -1.62 -5.00 15.65
N ALA A 4 -1.85 -3.92 16.40
CA ALA A 4 -1.01 -2.72 16.43
C ALA A 4 0.39 -2.96 17.04
N THR A 5 0.71 -4.23 17.32
CA THR A 5 1.83 -4.68 18.14
C THR A 5 3.01 -5.20 17.34
N TYR A 6 3.00 -5.12 16.00
CA TYR A 6 4.10 -5.64 15.17
C TYR A 6 5.17 -4.58 14.81
N PRO A 7 6.44 -4.77 15.21
CA PRO A 7 6.92 -5.32 16.47
C PRO A 7 7.12 -4.16 17.46
N GLU A 8 6.21 -3.98 18.42
CA GLU A 8 6.31 -3.00 19.51
C GLU A 8 6.32 -1.52 19.06
N GLY A 9 5.60 -1.20 17.99
CA GLY A 9 5.50 0.19 17.48
C GLY A 9 6.71 0.63 16.65
N ASN A 10 7.63 -0.27 16.32
CA ASN A 10 8.72 0.02 15.38
C ASN A 10 8.24 -0.07 13.91
N TYR A 11 7.24 0.73 13.55
CA TYR A 11 6.72 0.83 12.20
C TYR A 11 6.17 2.23 11.92
N VAL A 12 5.99 2.53 10.64
CA VAL A 12 5.24 3.70 10.19
C VAL A 12 4.12 3.23 9.28
N PHE A 13 2.89 3.60 9.61
CA PHE A 13 1.74 3.34 8.76
C PHE A 13 1.75 4.27 7.54
N GLN A 14 1.81 3.69 6.35
CA GLN A 14 1.71 4.41 5.10
C GLN A 14 0.29 4.28 4.54
N GLN A 15 -0.21 5.36 3.95
CA GLN A 15 -1.50 5.45 3.27
C GLN A 15 -1.41 6.46 2.14
N ASP A 16 -2.32 6.36 1.17
CA ASP A 16 -2.40 7.31 0.07
C ASP A 16 -3.16 8.59 0.47
N SER A 17 -3.38 9.46 -0.52
CA SER A 17 -4.08 10.74 -0.32
C SER A 17 -5.58 10.68 -0.69
N ALA A 18 -6.21 9.50 -0.73
CA ALA A 18 -7.62 9.37 -1.07
C ALA A 18 -8.52 10.16 -0.10
N PRO A 19 -9.73 10.59 -0.53
CA PRO A 19 -10.60 11.47 0.27
C PRO A 19 -10.91 10.96 1.69
N GLY A 20 -11.03 9.64 1.87
CA GLY A 20 -11.25 9.03 3.19
C GLY A 20 -10.11 9.30 4.17
N HIS A 21 -8.86 9.21 3.71
CA HIS A 21 -7.66 9.48 4.54
C HIS A 21 -7.45 10.97 4.83
N LYS A 22 -8.19 11.85 4.15
CA LYS A 22 -8.21 13.31 4.37
C LYS A 22 -9.34 13.77 5.28
N ALA A 23 -10.22 12.86 5.71
CA ALA A 23 -11.32 13.18 6.61
C ALA A 23 -10.78 13.76 7.93
N LYS A 24 -11.52 14.71 8.52
CA LYS A 24 -11.06 15.46 9.70
C LYS A 24 -10.69 14.56 10.89
N ASP A 25 -11.45 13.48 11.09
CA ASP A 25 -11.28 12.59 12.23
C ASP A 25 -10.18 11.54 12.01
N HIS A 26 -9.75 11.34 10.76
CA HIS A 26 -8.80 10.29 10.40
C HIS A 26 -7.38 10.52 10.95
N PRO A 27 -6.74 11.70 10.78
CA PRO A 27 -5.44 11.98 11.39
C PRO A 27 -5.45 11.81 12.91
N LYS A 28 -6.51 12.31 13.58
CA LYS A 28 -6.67 12.19 15.03
C LYS A 28 -6.70 10.71 15.45
N TRP A 29 -7.48 9.89 14.75
CA TRP A 29 -7.52 8.46 15.03
C TRP A 29 -6.15 7.80 14.82
N CYS A 30 -5.42 8.15 13.75
CA CYS A 30 -4.07 7.63 13.50
C CYS A 30 -3.09 8.00 14.63
N GLU A 31 -3.13 9.23 15.12
CA GLU A 31 -2.28 9.69 16.24
C GLU A 31 -2.58 8.95 17.55
N GLU A 32 -3.86 8.65 17.81
CA GLU A 32 -4.30 7.98 19.04
C GLU A 32 -4.08 6.45 19.01
N ASN A 33 -3.98 5.83 17.83
CA ASN A 33 -4.04 4.37 17.68
C ASN A 33 -2.82 3.72 17.01
N LEU A 34 -1.94 4.49 16.36
CA LEU A 34 -0.78 3.97 15.62
C LEU A 34 0.51 4.51 16.23
N ALA A 35 1.58 3.71 16.19
CA ALA A 35 2.88 4.13 16.71
C ALA A 35 3.48 5.31 15.93
N ALA A 36 3.33 5.28 14.61
CA ALA A 36 3.61 6.39 13.71
C ALA A 36 2.81 6.21 12.42
N PHE A 37 2.50 7.31 11.74
CA PHE A 37 1.89 7.28 10.42
C PHE A 37 2.41 8.41 9.55
N TRP A 38 2.35 8.23 8.24
CA TRP A 38 2.54 9.31 7.30
C TRP A 38 1.22 10.05 7.06
N PRO A 39 1.16 11.37 7.30
CA PRO A 39 -0.02 12.14 6.96
C PRO A 39 -0.22 12.11 5.45
N TRP A 40 -1.49 12.23 5.03
CA TRP A 40 -1.88 12.21 3.61
C TRP A 40 -1.11 13.25 2.76
N SER A 41 -0.63 14.33 3.39
CA SER A 41 0.14 15.40 2.74
C SER A 41 1.57 15.00 2.39
N MET A 42 2.10 13.95 3.01
CA MET A 42 3.43 13.41 2.71
C MET A 42 3.42 12.55 1.43
N TRP A 43 2.27 11.96 1.09
CA TRP A 43 2.15 11.11 -0.08
C TRP A 43 1.87 11.91 -1.35
N PRO A 44 2.65 11.74 -2.43
CA PRO A 44 2.37 12.39 -3.70
C PRO A 44 1.03 11.90 -4.28
N PRO A 45 0.16 12.80 -4.77
CA PRO A 45 -1.08 12.40 -5.44
C PRO A 45 -0.82 11.46 -6.62
N SER A 46 -1.76 10.55 -6.89
CA SER A 46 -1.76 9.68 -8.08
C SER A 46 -0.46 8.91 -8.33
N SER A 47 0.15 8.39 -7.26
CA SER A 47 1.45 7.69 -7.32
C SER A 47 1.37 6.20 -6.95
N PRO A 48 0.56 5.38 -7.67
CA PRO A 48 0.44 3.95 -7.39
C PRO A 48 1.77 3.20 -7.58
N ASP A 49 2.65 3.70 -8.46
CA ASP A 49 3.99 3.15 -8.68
C ASP A 49 4.90 3.19 -7.44
N CYS A 50 4.51 3.95 -6.43
CA CYS A 50 5.22 4.09 -5.17
C CYS A 50 4.59 3.27 -4.03
N ASN A 51 3.37 2.75 -4.16
CA ASN A 51 2.69 2.00 -3.10
C ASN A 51 2.91 0.48 -3.27
N PRO A 52 3.55 -0.22 -2.29
CA PRO A 52 3.78 -1.67 -2.36
C PRO A 52 2.54 -2.52 -2.58
N LEU A 53 1.38 -2.07 -2.06
CA LEU A 53 0.11 -2.73 -2.33
C LEU A 53 -0.24 -2.63 -3.82
N ASP A 54 -0.19 -1.44 -4.40
CA ASP A 54 -0.62 -1.19 -5.78
C ASP A 54 0.32 -1.80 -6.82
N TYR A 55 1.64 -1.56 -6.73
CA TYR A 55 2.57 -2.04 -7.75
C TYR A 55 2.90 -3.53 -7.67
N GLY A 56 2.49 -4.21 -6.60
CA GLY A 56 2.95 -5.57 -6.29
C GLY A 56 1.83 -6.48 -5.81
N ILE A 57 1.45 -6.33 -4.53
CA ILE A 57 0.62 -7.29 -3.80
C ILE A 57 -0.77 -7.42 -4.45
N CYS A 58 -1.48 -6.31 -4.66
CA CYS A 58 -2.82 -6.30 -5.26
C CYS A 58 -2.79 -6.90 -6.66
N GLY A 59 -1.80 -6.54 -7.49
CA GLY A 59 -1.67 -7.08 -8.83
C GLY A 59 -1.41 -8.60 -8.87
N VAL A 60 -0.72 -9.17 -7.87
CA VAL A 60 -0.57 -10.64 -7.77
C VAL A 60 -1.89 -11.30 -7.42
N VAL A 61 -2.59 -10.78 -6.39
CA VAL A 61 -3.88 -11.32 -5.96
C VAL A 61 -4.88 -11.27 -7.10
N GLU A 62 -5.03 -10.11 -7.74
CA GLU A 62 -5.93 -9.90 -8.87
C GLU A 62 -5.62 -10.85 -10.03
N ARG A 63 -4.35 -10.95 -10.47
CA ARG A 63 -3.99 -11.84 -11.60
C ARG A 63 -4.37 -13.29 -11.35
N LYS A 64 -4.26 -13.75 -10.10
CA LYS A 64 -4.57 -15.14 -9.75
C LYS A 64 -6.06 -15.36 -9.59
N THR A 65 -6.76 -14.50 -8.86
CA THR A 65 -8.18 -14.67 -8.59
C THR A 65 -9.04 -14.36 -9.81
N CYS A 66 -8.68 -13.37 -10.62
CA CYS A 66 -9.42 -12.99 -11.83
C CYS A 66 -9.05 -13.84 -13.06
N SER A 67 -8.23 -14.87 -12.91
CA SER A 67 -7.94 -15.83 -13.99
C SER A 67 -9.14 -16.72 -14.33
N ILE A 68 -10.14 -16.79 -13.43
CA ILE A 68 -11.39 -17.52 -13.60
C ILE A 68 -12.59 -16.66 -13.15
N PRO A 69 -13.79 -16.88 -13.71
CA PRO A 69 -15.01 -16.29 -13.17
C PRO A 69 -15.40 -16.95 -11.85
N HIS A 70 -15.99 -16.16 -10.94
CA HIS A 70 -16.53 -16.63 -9.67
C HIS A 70 -18.06 -16.61 -9.67
N ALA A 71 -18.69 -17.61 -9.08
CA ALA A 71 -20.16 -17.75 -9.07
C ALA A 71 -20.86 -16.76 -8.12
N SER A 72 -20.12 -16.16 -7.18
CA SER A 72 -20.65 -15.21 -6.21
C SER A 72 -19.55 -14.29 -5.66
N VAL A 73 -19.94 -13.22 -4.99
CA VAL A 73 -19.03 -12.34 -4.25
C VAL A 73 -18.30 -13.11 -3.14
N ASP A 74 -18.97 -14.04 -2.47
CA ASP A 74 -18.35 -14.81 -1.39
C ASP A 74 -17.31 -15.81 -1.92
N ALA A 75 -17.55 -16.41 -3.10
CA ALA A 75 -16.55 -17.23 -3.78
C ALA A 75 -15.31 -16.39 -4.15
N LEU A 76 -15.51 -15.16 -4.64
CA LEU A 76 -14.40 -14.24 -4.94
C LEU A 76 -13.62 -13.86 -3.68
N LYS A 77 -14.30 -13.52 -2.57
CA LYS A 77 -13.65 -13.21 -1.28
C LYS A 77 -12.81 -14.39 -0.80
N ALA A 78 -13.35 -15.60 -0.81
CA ALA A 78 -12.62 -16.80 -0.41
C ALA A 78 -11.37 -17.04 -1.28
N ALA A 79 -11.47 -16.80 -2.59
CA ALA A 79 -10.31 -16.88 -3.49
C ALA A 79 -9.25 -15.82 -3.16
N VAL A 80 -9.66 -14.57 -2.89
CA VAL A 80 -8.76 -13.48 -2.48
C VAL A 80 -8.05 -13.80 -1.16
N GLU A 81 -8.79 -14.26 -0.15
CA GLU A 81 -8.24 -14.65 1.15
C GLU A 81 -7.22 -15.78 1.02
N LYS A 82 -7.53 -16.79 0.18
CA LYS A 82 -6.61 -17.89 -0.12
C LYS A 82 -5.32 -17.38 -0.75
N GLU A 83 -5.41 -16.60 -1.83
CA GLU A 83 -4.21 -16.11 -2.54
C GLU A 83 -3.37 -15.13 -1.70
N TRP A 84 -4.01 -14.38 -0.81
CA TRP A 84 -3.34 -13.57 0.19
C TRP A 84 -2.57 -14.43 1.19
N ALA A 85 -3.21 -15.45 1.77
CA ALA A 85 -2.60 -16.34 2.77
C ALA A 85 -1.46 -17.20 2.19
N GLU A 86 -1.56 -17.59 0.93
CA GLU A 86 -0.53 -18.38 0.23
C GLU A 86 0.62 -17.51 -0.33
N MET A 87 0.54 -16.18 -0.21
CA MET A 87 1.58 -15.29 -0.71
C MET A 87 2.89 -15.48 0.04
N SER A 88 3.97 -15.80 -0.68
CA SER A 88 5.26 -16.06 -0.04
C SER A 88 5.79 -14.82 0.69
N VAL A 89 6.29 -15.00 1.91
CA VAL A 89 6.98 -13.96 2.69
C VAL A 89 8.13 -13.34 1.90
N ASP A 90 8.90 -14.15 1.15
CA ASP A 90 9.98 -13.70 0.27
C ASP A 90 9.52 -12.66 -0.76
N PHE A 91 8.37 -12.90 -1.39
CA PHE A 91 7.78 -11.96 -2.34
C PHE A 91 7.36 -10.66 -1.64
N ILE A 92 6.72 -10.75 -0.47
CA ILE A 92 6.31 -9.58 0.32
C ILE A 92 7.54 -8.73 0.69
N VAL A 93 8.58 -9.36 1.23
CA VAL A 93 9.83 -8.69 1.60
C VAL A 93 10.50 -8.04 0.38
N LYS A 94 10.58 -8.72 -0.76
CA LYS A 94 11.13 -8.15 -2.01
C LYS A 94 10.31 -6.95 -2.48
N THR A 95 8.98 -7.05 -2.43
CA THR A 95 8.06 -5.96 -2.80
C THR A 95 8.27 -4.75 -1.91
N CYS A 96 8.37 -4.94 -0.58
CA CYS A 96 8.67 -3.86 0.37
C CYS A 96 10.07 -3.27 0.17
N LYS A 97 11.09 -4.09 -0.10
CA LYS A 97 12.45 -3.61 -0.39
C LYS A 97 12.53 -2.74 -1.65
N ALA A 98 11.63 -2.94 -2.61
CA ALA A 98 11.54 -2.12 -3.82
C ALA A 98 10.95 -0.72 -3.58
N PHE A 99 10.36 -0.46 -2.41
CA PHE A 99 9.70 0.80 -2.08
C PHE A 99 10.64 2.01 -2.21
N ARG A 100 11.78 1.98 -1.50
CA ARG A 100 12.72 3.10 -1.49
C ARG A 100 13.32 3.41 -2.87
N PRO A 101 13.84 2.43 -3.65
CA PRO A 101 14.30 2.69 -5.00
C PRO A 101 13.25 3.33 -5.91
N ARG A 102 11.96 2.96 -5.76
CA ARG A 102 10.86 3.55 -6.54
C ARG A 102 10.62 5.02 -6.18
N ILE A 103 10.64 5.35 -4.88
CA ILE A 103 10.55 6.74 -4.41
C ILE A 103 11.72 7.57 -4.94
N GLU A 104 12.95 7.06 -4.86
CA GLU A 104 14.15 7.75 -5.37
C GLU A 104 14.07 7.98 -6.89
N ALA A 105 13.59 7.01 -7.66
CA ALA A 105 13.37 7.15 -9.09
C ALA A 105 12.31 8.20 -9.42
N MET A 106 11.18 8.21 -8.69
CA MET A 106 10.12 9.22 -8.84
C MET A 106 10.65 10.63 -8.54
N LEU A 107 11.43 10.81 -7.47
CA LEU A 107 12.03 12.10 -7.12
C LEU A 107 12.97 12.59 -8.22
N LYS A 108 13.82 11.71 -8.76
CA LYS A 108 14.71 12.03 -9.88
C LYS A 108 13.94 12.46 -11.13
N ALA A 109 12.88 11.73 -11.47
CA ALA A 109 12.03 12.06 -12.62
C ALA A 109 11.34 13.42 -12.45
N ARG A 110 10.84 13.72 -11.24
CA ARG A 110 10.21 15.02 -10.93
C ARG A 110 11.19 16.19 -11.04
N VAL A 111 12.41 16.04 -10.52
CA VAL A 111 13.47 17.06 -10.64
C VAL A 111 13.83 17.30 -12.11
N ALA A 112 13.95 16.23 -12.91
CA ALA A 112 14.19 16.37 -14.34
C ALA A 112 13.09 17.21 -15.01
N ILE A 113 11.80 16.90 -14.79
CA ILE A 113 10.67 17.66 -15.37
C ILE A 113 10.73 19.14 -15.03
N LEU A 114 11.10 19.50 -13.80
CA LEU A 114 11.19 20.90 -13.35
C LEU A 114 12.37 21.64 -13.98
N ASN A 115 13.48 20.96 -14.27
CA ASN A 115 14.67 21.57 -14.89
C ASN A 115 14.56 21.76 -16.41
N TYR A 116 13.51 21.23 -17.05
CA TYR A 116 13.22 21.41 -18.48
C TYR A 116 12.14 22.48 -18.75
N LYS A 117 11.72 23.23 -17.72
CA LYS A 117 10.84 24.40 -17.85
C LYS A 117 11.62 25.68 -17.61
#